data_AF-A0A3M1R2U5-F1
#
_entry.id   AF-A0A3M1R2U5-F1
#
_cell.length_a   1.000
_cell.length_b   1.000
_cell.length_c   1.000
_cell.angle_alpha   90.00
_cell.angle_beta   90.00
_cell.angle_gamma   90.00
#
_symmetry.space_group_name_H-M   'P 1'
#
loop_
_entity.id
_entity.type
_entity.pdbx_description
1 polymer ?
#
loop_
_entity_poly.entity_id
_entity_poly.type
_entity_poly.pdbx_seq_one_letter_code
_entity_poly.pdbx_strand_id
1 'polypeptide(L)'
;MDFHLSTQASVCNSWDVAEAAELGIKRVVLAREMTLDEIACASRAAPVETEVFAQGALCFSVSGRCMMSSWVGGRSGNRGTCTSPCRVPWALEGMPIGRPLSMHDWCTVDRIDELEKAGVAALKIEGRLKNDKWVAKAVSLYRSAIDATNDPARAEVAADLRARAEELTGYSGRSLTAGYLDGRFTDLTGEDRGRDASAARPLAEENTFGDDSPEPAEHTPAAQTATGYRLTVLTGGRSIECKWEWGDACVEWTLPKTVVRRPKKAMRVGDLLGFLSEYPLHGVAPAEMRCDDAEFLVVPRAANAVIDRIAAEIHRARKRAARPKQEDLPAWATAAVQEWEPSKANDRHLGKTPNRVRLHVDRVDEFRAGVNFSRMVLEGATSEWLTERRRLCRRLRPVIALPPVAFEDSLADLERLLKTCRDLHLAVEVNSWGQLRAAREAGCRFETGPGLAVLNSLAVAQLRELGARCVTVSPEADRRQLERLSQRAPAALAIYVFSRPVLAVSRVELPAEFLEREFADRRGLRMIPRRESGLWTFRSADPFDWRDIQNENIRARYLVVDLTASPDPVGEWLQTTRSTGEPFRFNYDRTLK
;
A
#
# COMPACT_ATOMS: atom_id res chain seq x y z
N MET A 1 10.04 22.78 -9.03
CA MET A 1 9.78 21.33 -8.89
C MET A 1 8.30 21.19 -8.63
N ASP A 2 7.63 20.36 -9.42
CA ASP A 2 6.19 20.11 -9.30
C ASP A 2 5.95 18.93 -8.35
N PHE A 3 4.94 19.05 -7.48
CA PHE A 3 4.58 18.02 -6.50
C PHE A 3 3.28 17.37 -6.89
N HIS A 4 3.29 16.02 -6.95
CA HIS A 4 2.13 15.22 -7.29
C HIS A 4 1.74 14.32 -6.12
N LEU A 5 0.44 14.15 -5.86
CA LEU A 5 -0.04 13.13 -4.94
C LEU A 5 -0.25 11.81 -5.68
N SER A 6 0.48 10.79 -5.25
CA SER A 6 0.33 9.43 -5.76
C SER A 6 -0.99 8.78 -5.33
N THR A 7 -1.34 7.65 -5.94
CA THR A 7 -2.54 6.87 -5.61
C THR A 7 -2.64 6.47 -4.12
N GLN A 8 -1.51 6.43 -3.42
CA GLN A 8 -1.44 6.16 -1.98
C GLN A 8 -2.06 7.27 -1.11
N ALA A 9 -2.28 8.47 -1.66
CA ALA A 9 -2.94 9.57 -0.97
C ALA A 9 -4.47 9.36 -0.82
N SER A 10 -5.04 8.36 -1.50
CA SER A 10 -6.47 8.02 -1.43
C SER A 10 -7.39 9.20 -1.79
N VAL A 11 -7.08 9.91 -2.88
CA VAL A 11 -7.93 10.99 -3.40
C VAL A 11 -9.17 10.36 -4.02
N CYS A 12 -10.32 10.45 -3.34
CA CYS A 12 -11.54 9.71 -3.67
C CYS A 12 -12.73 10.61 -4.02
N ASN A 13 -12.58 11.93 -3.90
CA ASN A 13 -13.66 12.91 -4.10
C ASN A 13 -13.09 14.32 -4.36
N SER A 14 -13.99 15.26 -4.68
CA SER A 14 -13.73 16.67 -4.95
C SER A 14 -13.11 17.42 -3.77
N TRP A 15 -13.48 17.11 -2.52
CA TRP A 15 -12.86 17.75 -1.34
C TRP A 15 -11.37 17.41 -1.23
N ASP A 16 -10.98 16.17 -1.54
CA ASP A 16 -9.57 15.76 -1.54
C ASP A 16 -8.77 16.51 -2.62
N VAL A 17 -9.34 16.72 -3.82
CA VAL A 17 -8.70 17.49 -4.90
C VAL A 17 -8.57 18.97 -4.53
N ALA A 18 -9.59 19.55 -3.92
CA ALA A 18 -9.56 20.94 -3.46
C ALA A 18 -8.50 21.17 -2.37
N GLU A 19 -8.35 20.25 -1.41
CA GLU A 19 -7.26 20.32 -0.43
C GLU A 19 -5.89 20.20 -1.10
N ALA A 20 -5.73 19.30 -2.08
CA ALA A 20 -4.48 19.18 -2.81
C ALA A 20 -4.09 20.52 -3.49
N ALA A 21 -5.08 21.24 -4.04
CA ALA A 21 -4.87 22.57 -4.63
C ALA A 21 -4.36 23.58 -3.60
N GLU A 22 -4.95 23.61 -2.39
CA GLU A 22 -4.51 24.49 -1.31
C GLU A 22 -3.08 24.19 -0.84
N LEU A 23 -2.70 22.91 -0.87
CA LEU A 23 -1.35 22.46 -0.55
C LEU A 23 -0.33 22.73 -1.67
N GLY A 24 -0.75 23.31 -2.80
CA GLY A 24 0.10 23.64 -3.94
C GLY A 24 0.48 22.43 -4.81
N ILE A 25 -0.27 21.32 -4.70
CA ILE A 25 -0.08 20.13 -5.53
C ILE A 25 -0.50 20.44 -6.97
N LYS A 26 0.32 20.01 -7.94
CA LYS A 26 0.05 20.23 -9.38
C LYS A 26 -0.83 19.15 -9.98
N ARG A 27 -0.66 17.90 -9.54
CA ARG A 27 -1.40 16.75 -10.04
C ARG A 27 -1.74 15.75 -8.96
N VAL A 28 -2.92 15.16 -9.04
CA VAL A 28 -3.38 14.10 -8.15
C VAL A 28 -3.72 12.85 -8.94
N VAL A 29 -3.30 11.69 -8.44
CA VAL A 29 -3.76 10.41 -8.97
C VAL A 29 -5.05 10.03 -8.25
N LEU A 30 -6.16 10.02 -8.98
CA LEU A 30 -7.46 9.64 -8.43
C LEU A 30 -7.51 8.14 -8.09
N ALA A 31 -8.32 7.81 -7.08
CA ALA A 31 -8.56 6.42 -6.70
C ALA A 31 -9.22 5.65 -7.86
N ARG A 32 -8.81 4.39 -8.07
CA ARG A 32 -9.36 3.52 -9.12
C ARG A 32 -10.83 3.17 -8.88
N GLU A 33 -11.28 3.34 -7.65
CA GLU A 33 -12.59 2.94 -7.16
C GLU A 33 -13.69 4.00 -7.40
N MET A 34 -13.36 5.06 -8.14
CA MET A 34 -14.27 6.15 -8.50
C MET A 34 -15.03 5.85 -9.80
N THR A 35 -16.28 6.29 -9.87
CA THR A 35 -17.09 6.27 -11.10
C THR A 35 -16.68 7.40 -12.05
N LEU A 36 -17.14 7.34 -13.30
CA LEU A 36 -16.86 8.41 -14.27
C LEU A 36 -17.43 9.77 -13.80
N ASP A 37 -18.64 9.78 -13.22
CA ASP A 37 -19.26 11.00 -12.69
C ASP A 37 -18.46 11.57 -11.50
N GLU A 38 -17.98 10.71 -10.61
CA GLU A 38 -17.13 11.13 -9.48
C GLU A 38 -15.79 11.69 -9.96
N ILE A 39 -15.17 11.04 -10.96
CA ILE A 39 -13.95 11.55 -11.60
C ILE A 39 -14.21 12.93 -12.21
N ALA A 40 -15.36 13.11 -12.85
CA ALA A 40 -15.75 14.36 -13.48
C ALA A 40 -15.97 15.48 -12.45
N CYS A 41 -16.64 15.19 -11.32
CA CYS A 41 -16.77 16.10 -10.19
C CYS A 41 -15.41 16.50 -9.61
N ALA A 42 -14.55 15.51 -9.34
CA ALA A 42 -13.22 15.72 -8.78
C ALA A 42 -12.32 16.55 -9.71
N SER A 43 -12.32 16.27 -11.00
CA SER A 43 -11.48 16.97 -12.00
C SER A 43 -11.91 18.42 -12.24
N ARG A 44 -13.16 18.77 -11.92
CA ARG A 44 -13.67 20.15 -12.00
C ARG A 44 -13.58 20.92 -10.68
N ALA A 45 -13.20 20.26 -9.58
CA ALA A 45 -13.29 20.84 -8.25
C ALA A 45 -12.29 21.99 -8.01
N ALA A 46 -11.10 21.91 -8.61
CA ALA A 46 -10.02 22.87 -8.40
C ALA A 46 -9.04 22.86 -9.59
N PRO A 47 -8.18 23.90 -9.76
CA PRO A 47 -7.18 23.95 -10.82
C PRO A 47 -5.97 23.04 -10.52
N VAL A 48 -6.23 21.73 -10.41
CA VAL A 48 -5.26 20.66 -10.19
C VAL A 48 -5.50 19.60 -11.25
N GLU A 49 -4.42 19.14 -11.89
CA GLU A 49 -4.53 18.09 -12.90
C GLU A 49 -4.92 16.76 -12.24
N THR A 50 -5.89 16.06 -12.84
CA THR A 50 -6.23 14.70 -12.42
C THR A 50 -5.57 13.67 -13.33
N GLU A 51 -4.98 12.64 -12.72
CA GLU A 51 -4.40 11.47 -13.37
C GLU A 51 -5.23 10.23 -12.99
N VAL A 52 -5.63 9.43 -13.96
CA VAL A 52 -6.42 8.20 -13.74
C VAL A 52 -5.68 6.99 -14.28
N PHE A 53 -5.86 5.83 -13.64
CA PHE A 53 -5.34 4.58 -14.20
C PHE A 53 -6.07 4.24 -15.49
N ALA A 54 -5.31 3.76 -16.47
CA ALA A 54 -5.81 3.39 -17.78
C ALA A 54 -5.57 1.90 -18.06
N GLN A 55 -4.43 1.34 -17.62
CA GLN A 55 -4.05 -0.05 -17.86
C GLN A 55 -3.36 -0.71 -16.67
N GLY A 56 -3.74 -1.95 -16.36
CA GLY A 56 -2.98 -2.87 -15.49
C GLY A 56 -3.79 -3.45 -14.34
N ALA A 57 -3.12 -3.94 -13.28
CA ALA A 57 -3.82 -4.68 -12.23
C ALA A 57 -4.74 -3.79 -11.38
N LEU A 58 -6.04 -4.09 -11.39
CA LEU A 58 -7.00 -3.48 -10.49
C LEU A 58 -6.76 -3.98 -9.05
N CYS A 59 -6.80 -3.07 -8.08
CA CYS A 59 -6.69 -3.41 -6.67
C CYS A 59 -8.05 -3.82 -6.12
N PHE A 60 -8.06 -4.78 -5.21
CA PHE A 60 -9.28 -5.17 -4.49
C PHE A 60 -9.70 -4.13 -3.44
N SER A 61 -8.70 -3.52 -2.80
CA SER A 61 -8.92 -2.51 -1.77
C SER A 61 -8.81 -1.12 -2.37
N VAL A 62 -9.60 -0.18 -1.84
CA VAL A 62 -9.50 1.26 -2.10
C VAL A 62 -8.05 1.71 -2.00
N SER A 63 -7.66 2.53 -2.97
CA SER A 63 -6.30 3.01 -3.16
C SER A 63 -5.73 3.65 -1.88
N GLY A 64 -4.58 3.18 -1.41
CA GLY A 64 -3.95 3.67 -0.16
C GLY A 64 -4.58 3.15 1.15
N ARG A 65 -5.49 2.17 1.09
CA ARG A 65 -6.25 1.64 2.26
C ARG A 65 -6.03 0.16 2.53
N CYS A 66 -4.90 -0.40 2.09
CA CYS A 66 -4.65 -1.85 2.17
C CYS A 66 -3.44 -2.20 3.05
N MET A 67 -3.70 -2.88 4.17
CA MET A 67 -2.67 -3.40 5.07
C MET A 67 -2.45 -4.91 4.97
N MET A 68 -3.26 -5.67 4.21
CA MET A 68 -3.14 -7.15 4.08
C MET A 68 -1.71 -7.65 3.88
N SER A 69 -0.96 -7.05 2.94
CA SER A 69 0.41 -7.48 2.61
C SER A 69 1.41 -7.14 3.72
N SER A 70 1.18 -6.00 4.38
CA SER A 70 1.96 -5.59 5.55
C SER A 70 1.71 -6.56 6.68
N TRP A 71 0.45 -6.85 6.99
CA TRP A 71 0.02 -7.78 8.05
C TRP A 71 0.75 -9.11 7.96
N VAL A 72 0.63 -9.79 6.81
CA VAL A 72 1.15 -11.16 6.67
C VAL A 72 2.67 -11.23 6.58
N GLY A 73 3.35 -10.21 6.03
CA GLY A 73 4.75 -10.36 5.60
C GLY A 73 5.64 -9.13 5.73
N GLY A 74 5.18 -8.04 6.34
CA GLY A 74 5.95 -6.80 6.54
C GLY A 74 6.27 -6.05 5.24
N ARG A 75 5.49 -6.29 4.19
CA ARG A 75 5.63 -5.65 2.88
C ARG A 75 4.40 -4.80 2.60
N SER A 76 4.51 -3.50 2.85
CA SER A 76 3.36 -2.59 2.77
C SER A 76 2.92 -2.34 1.33
N GLY A 77 1.64 -2.59 1.06
CA GLY A 77 1.02 -2.20 -0.20
C GLY A 77 1.00 -0.68 -0.38
N ASN A 78 0.79 0.04 0.71
CA ASN A 78 0.78 1.49 0.77
C ASN A 78 2.19 2.11 0.60
N ARG A 79 3.25 1.29 0.59
CA ARG A 79 4.63 1.73 0.30
C ARG A 79 5.19 1.12 -0.98
N GLY A 80 4.33 0.54 -1.81
CA GLY A 80 4.72 0.01 -3.12
C GLY A 80 5.41 -1.36 -3.08
N THR A 81 5.40 -2.08 -1.95
CA THR A 81 6.04 -3.40 -1.82
C THR A 81 5.07 -4.60 -1.77
N CYS A 82 3.79 -4.35 -2.07
CA CYS A 82 2.68 -5.33 -2.07
C CYS A 82 3.04 -6.68 -2.71
N THR A 83 2.66 -7.78 -2.05
CA THR A 83 2.77 -9.16 -2.59
C THR A 83 1.44 -9.73 -3.07
N SER A 84 0.48 -8.87 -3.40
CA SER A 84 -0.85 -9.22 -3.92
C SER A 84 -1.60 -10.30 -3.11
N PRO A 85 -1.74 -10.16 -1.78
CA PRO A 85 -2.36 -11.18 -0.97
C PRO A 85 -3.83 -11.44 -1.30
N CYS A 86 -4.57 -10.45 -1.80
CA CYS A 86 -5.95 -10.64 -2.27
C CYS A 86 -6.08 -11.66 -3.40
N ARG A 87 -5.01 -11.90 -4.19
CA ARG A 87 -5.06 -12.77 -5.36
C ARG A 87 -4.81 -14.24 -5.05
N VAL A 88 -4.56 -14.62 -3.79
CA VAL A 88 -4.30 -16.03 -3.42
C VAL A 88 -5.61 -16.79 -3.18
N PRO A 89 -5.58 -18.13 -3.08
CA PRO A 89 -6.74 -18.89 -2.64
C PRO A 89 -7.09 -18.60 -1.18
N TRP A 90 -8.38 -18.42 -0.92
CA TRP A 90 -8.98 -18.18 0.39
C TRP A 90 -9.93 -19.31 0.76
N ALA A 91 -9.82 -19.80 1.98
CA ALA A 91 -10.77 -20.70 2.61
C ALA A 91 -11.81 -19.87 3.37
N LEU A 92 -13.08 -20.19 3.15
CA LEU A 92 -14.22 -19.65 3.88
C LEU A 92 -14.98 -20.83 4.48
N GLU A 93 -15.47 -20.68 5.71
CA GLU A 93 -16.19 -21.77 6.39
C GLU A 93 -17.42 -22.22 5.58
N GLY A 94 -17.49 -23.53 5.33
CA GLY A 94 -18.60 -24.17 4.59
C GLY A 94 -18.60 -23.90 3.09
N MET A 95 -17.54 -23.33 2.52
CA MET A 95 -17.45 -23.02 1.09
C MET A 95 -16.17 -23.62 0.45
N PRO A 96 -16.18 -23.92 -0.86
CA PRO A 96 -14.97 -24.31 -1.57
C PRO A 96 -13.90 -23.23 -1.49
N ILE A 97 -12.63 -23.67 -1.47
CA ILE A 97 -11.49 -22.74 -1.55
C ILE A 97 -11.52 -22.06 -2.92
N GLY A 98 -11.54 -20.73 -2.93
CA GLY A 98 -11.66 -19.93 -4.15
C GLY A 98 -10.76 -18.69 -4.13
N ARG A 99 -10.92 -17.82 -5.14
CA ARG A 99 -10.20 -16.52 -5.22
C ARG A 99 -11.16 -15.33 -5.26
N PRO A 100 -12.08 -15.20 -4.28
CA PRO A 100 -13.16 -14.20 -4.33
C PRO A 100 -12.68 -12.75 -4.34
N LEU A 101 -11.40 -12.49 -4.04
CA LEU A 101 -10.82 -11.15 -3.98
C LEU A 101 -9.85 -10.86 -5.14
N SER A 102 -9.76 -11.78 -6.11
CA SER A 102 -8.91 -11.60 -7.29
C SER A 102 -9.61 -10.74 -8.33
N MET A 103 -9.25 -9.45 -8.37
CA MET A 103 -9.81 -8.51 -9.34
C MET A 103 -9.35 -8.80 -10.77
N HIS A 104 -10.20 -8.49 -11.73
CA HIS A 104 -9.86 -8.38 -13.15
C HIS A 104 -8.74 -7.35 -13.42
N ASP A 105 -8.26 -7.27 -14.66
CA ASP A 105 -7.33 -6.25 -15.12
C ASP A 105 -8.07 -5.01 -15.62
N TRP A 106 -7.60 -3.84 -15.20
CA TRP A 106 -8.11 -2.54 -15.61
C TRP A 106 -7.66 -2.22 -17.04
N CYS A 107 -8.61 -1.82 -17.89
CA CYS A 107 -8.38 -1.34 -19.24
C CYS A 107 -9.45 -0.33 -19.63
N THR A 108 -9.02 0.85 -20.08
CA THR A 108 -9.91 1.95 -20.52
C THR A 108 -9.64 2.38 -21.97
N VAL A 109 -9.05 1.51 -22.79
CA VAL A 109 -8.63 1.85 -24.16
C VAL A 109 -9.79 2.32 -25.03
N ASP A 110 -11.00 1.83 -24.76
CA ASP A 110 -12.27 2.15 -25.41
C ASP A 110 -12.98 3.37 -24.80
N ARG A 111 -12.45 3.92 -23.70
CA ARG A 111 -13.10 4.94 -22.85
C ARG A 111 -12.37 6.28 -22.82
N ILE A 112 -11.40 6.51 -23.71
CA ILE A 112 -10.56 7.72 -23.71
C ILE A 112 -11.39 9.00 -23.85
N ASP A 113 -12.33 9.06 -24.80
CA ASP A 113 -13.18 10.23 -25.03
C ASP A 113 -13.99 10.63 -23.80
N GLU A 114 -14.40 9.65 -22.99
CA GLU A 114 -15.17 9.91 -21.78
C GLU A 114 -14.30 10.43 -20.64
N LEU A 115 -13.09 9.89 -20.49
CA LEU A 115 -12.10 10.39 -19.54
C LEU A 115 -11.68 11.83 -19.90
N GLU A 116 -11.48 12.13 -21.18
CA GLU A 116 -11.20 13.49 -21.65
C GLU A 116 -12.35 14.45 -21.31
N LYS A 117 -13.60 14.05 -21.61
CA LYS A 117 -14.80 14.84 -21.24
C LYS A 117 -14.97 15.02 -19.74
N ALA A 118 -14.54 14.05 -18.94
CA ALA A 118 -14.53 14.16 -17.48
C ALA A 118 -13.49 15.17 -16.97
N GLY A 119 -12.56 15.65 -17.82
CA GLY A 119 -11.54 16.62 -17.46
C GLY A 119 -10.23 15.98 -16.98
N VAL A 120 -10.01 14.70 -17.29
CA VAL A 120 -8.76 14.00 -16.95
C VAL A 120 -7.61 14.56 -17.77
N ALA A 121 -6.54 14.97 -17.09
CA ALA A 121 -5.35 15.56 -17.73
C ALA A 121 -4.30 14.50 -18.11
N ALA A 122 -4.26 13.37 -17.42
CA ALA A 122 -3.24 12.34 -17.63
C ALA A 122 -3.74 10.90 -17.42
N LEU A 123 -3.19 9.98 -18.22
CA LEU A 123 -3.43 8.54 -18.10
C LEU A 123 -2.24 7.84 -17.44
N LYS A 124 -2.54 6.90 -16.54
CA LYS A 124 -1.55 6.13 -15.78
C LYS A 124 -1.55 4.66 -16.18
N ILE A 125 -0.38 4.18 -16.58
CA ILE A 125 -0.14 2.77 -16.93
C ILE A 125 0.65 2.10 -15.80
N GLU A 126 0.18 0.98 -15.27
CA GLU A 126 0.90 0.18 -14.26
C GLU A 126 1.99 -0.67 -14.92
N GLY A 127 3.17 -0.07 -15.07
CA GLY A 127 4.37 -0.68 -15.63
C GLY A 127 5.32 -1.31 -14.60
N ARG A 128 4.99 -1.31 -13.30
CA ARG A 128 5.91 -1.86 -12.28
C ARG A 128 6.13 -3.36 -12.52
N LEU A 129 7.40 -3.77 -12.50
CA LEU A 129 7.87 -5.12 -12.83
C LEU A 129 7.67 -5.53 -14.30
N LYS A 130 7.39 -4.59 -15.20
CA LYS A 130 7.32 -4.83 -16.65
C LYS A 130 8.65 -4.50 -17.32
N ASN A 131 8.93 -5.18 -18.43
CA ASN A 131 10.08 -4.85 -19.26
C ASN A 131 9.78 -3.65 -20.16
N ASP A 132 10.83 -3.07 -20.72
CA ASP A 132 10.80 -1.97 -21.68
C ASP A 132 9.87 -2.23 -22.87
N LYS A 133 9.91 -3.44 -23.46
CA LYS A 133 9.05 -3.82 -24.60
C LYS A 133 7.56 -3.77 -24.24
N TRP A 134 7.18 -4.27 -23.06
CA TRP A 134 5.79 -4.21 -22.59
C TRP A 134 5.35 -2.76 -22.38
N VAL A 135 6.22 -1.92 -21.79
CA VAL A 135 5.92 -0.50 -21.58
C VAL A 135 5.74 0.21 -22.93
N ALA A 136 6.62 -0.04 -23.90
CA ALA A 136 6.51 0.53 -25.24
C ALA A 136 5.19 0.14 -25.92
N LYS A 137 4.80 -1.15 -25.86
CA LYS A 137 3.50 -1.63 -26.37
C LYS A 137 2.32 -0.93 -25.69
N ALA A 138 2.35 -0.83 -24.36
CA ALA A 138 1.28 -0.19 -23.60
C ALA A 138 1.16 1.32 -23.94
N VAL A 139 2.28 2.04 -24.01
CA VAL A 139 2.28 3.46 -24.37
C VAL A 139 1.80 3.68 -25.80
N SER A 140 2.27 2.86 -26.75
CA SER A 140 1.81 2.91 -28.15
C SER A 140 0.31 2.65 -28.26
N LEU A 141 -0.22 1.66 -27.53
CA LEU A 141 -1.65 1.37 -27.48
C LEU A 141 -2.48 2.60 -27.07
N TYR A 142 -2.09 3.24 -25.96
CA TYR A 142 -2.83 4.41 -25.47
C TYR A 142 -2.61 5.66 -26.32
N ARG A 143 -1.44 5.82 -26.97
CA ARG A 143 -1.23 6.88 -27.96
C ARG A 143 -2.20 6.72 -29.14
N SER A 144 -2.29 5.52 -29.71
CA SER A 144 -3.26 5.21 -30.76
C SER A 144 -4.70 5.45 -30.32
N ALA A 145 -5.05 5.09 -29.08
CA ALA A 145 -6.39 5.31 -28.55
C ALA A 145 -6.73 6.81 -28.38
N ILE A 146 -5.77 7.63 -27.97
CA ILE A 146 -5.92 9.10 -27.89
C ILE A 146 -5.99 9.72 -29.29
N ASP A 147 -5.15 9.27 -30.23
CA ASP A 147 -5.17 9.77 -31.62
C ASP A 147 -6.48 9.45 -32.34
N ALA A 148 -7.13 8.33 -31.98
CA ALA A 148 -8.43 7.92 -32.50
C ALA A 148 -9.61 8.67 -31.87
N THR A 149 -9.40 9.48 -30.82
CA THR A 149 -10.45 10.31 -30.24
C THR A 149 -10.87 11.37 -31.25
N ASN A 150 -12.18 11.47 -31.50
CA ASN A 150 -12.80 12.30 -32.56
C ASN A 150 -12.50 11.87 -34.01
N ASP A 151 -11.95 10.66 -34.24
CA ASP A 151 -11.79 10.09 -35.59
C ASP A 151 -13.13 9.51 -36.11
N PRO A 152 -13.62 9.89 -37.30
CA PRO A 152 -14.78 9.27 -37.94
C PRO A 152 -14.66 7.74 -38.11
N ALA A 153 -13.44 7.19 -38.21
CA ALA A 153 -13.15 5.77 -38.33
C ALA A 153 -12.98 5.04 -36.97
N ARG A 154 -13.28 5.70 -35.84
CA ARG A 154 -13.07 5.17 -34.48
C ARG A 154 -13.65 3.77 -34.25
N ALA A 155 -14.81 3.47 -34.84
CA ALA A 155 -15.45 2.16 -34.68
C ALA A 155 -14.59 1.01 -35.29
N GLU A 156 -13.89 1.28 -36.38
CA GLU A 156 -13.01 0.31 -37.05
C GLU A 156 -11.72 0.09 -36.25
N VAL A 157 -11.19 1.17 -35.65
CA VAL A 157 -9.96 1.13 -34.83
C VAL A 157 -10.20 0.53 -33.43
N ALA A 158 -11.41 0.66 -32.89
CA ALA A 158 -11.75 0.19 -31.53
C ALA A 158 -11.53 -1.33 -31.35
N ALA A 159 -11.84 -2.13 -32.37
CA ALA A 159 -11.64 -3.59 -32.32
C ALA A 159 -10.14 -3.96 -32.26
N ASP A 160 -9.29 -3.30 -33.05
CA ASP A 160 -7.83 -3.48 -33.02
C ASP A 160 -7.26 -3.10 -31.65
N LEU A 161 -7.63 -1.91 -31.15
CA LEU A 161 -7.20 -1.43 -29.84
C LEU A 161 -7.56 -2.41 -28.72
N ARG A 162 -8.77 -2.99 -28.78
CA ARG A 162 -9.21 -3.97 -27.79
C ARG A 162 -8.40 -5.27 -27.87
N ALA A 163 -8.17 -5.79 -29.08
CA ALA A 163 -7.37 -7.00 -29.28
C ALA A 163 -5.92 -6.81 -28.77
N ARG A 164 -5.31 -5.65 -29.03
CA ARG A 164 -3.98 -5.30 -28.52
C ARG A 164 -3.95 -5.19 -26.99
N ALA A 165 -5.01 -4.67 -26.36
CA ALA A 165 -5.13 -4.63 -24.90
C ALA A 165 -5.22 -6.03 -24.27
N GLU A 166 -5.93 -6.94 -24.93
CA GLU A 166 -6.04 -8.35 -24.51
C GLU A 166 -4.69 -9.07 -24.65
N GLU A 167 -3.98 -8.90 -25.76
CA GLU A 167 -2.61 -9.43 -25.93
C GLU A 167 -1.69 -8.91 -24.80
N LEU A 168 -1.75 -7.60 -24.51
CA LEU A 168 -0.93 -6.96 -23.49
C LEU A 168 -1.15 -7.54 -22.08
N THR A 169 -2.35 -8.06 -21.80
CA THR A 169 -2.76 -8.59 -20.49
C THR A 169 -2.84 -10.11 -20.42
N GLY A 170 -2.77 -10.81 -21.55
CA GLY A 170 -2.91 -12.26 -21.63
C GLY A 170 -2.01 -13.06 -20.69
N TYR A 171 -0.80 -12.55 -20.37
CA TYR A 171 0.11 -13.16 -19.40
C TYR A 171 -0.49 -13.34 -17.98
N SER A 172 -1.54 -12.57 -17.67
CA SER A 172 -2.13 -12.50 -16.35
C SER A 172 -3.24 -13.52 -16.14
N GLY A 173 -3.85 -14.01 -17.23
CA GLY A 173 -4.97 -14.96 -17.20
C GLY A 173 -6.27 -14.38 -16.65
N ARG A 174 -6.39 -13.05 -16.58
CA ARG A 174 -7.54 -12.34 -15.99
C ARG A 174 -8.30 -11.57 -17.06
N SER A 175 -9.61 -11.53 -16.91
CA SER A 175 -10.47 -10.72 -17.78
C SER A 175 -10.13 -9.23 -17.67
N LEU A 176 -10.41 -8.49 -18.74
CA LEU A 176 -10.32 -7.02 -18.75
C LEU A 176 -11.63 -6.40 -18.27
N THR A 177 -11.54 -5.28 -17.56
CA THR A 177 -12.68 -4.48 -17.11
C THR A 177 -12.36 -2.99 -17.15
N ALA A 178 -13.37 -2.15 -17.38
CA ALA A 178 -13.30 -0.71 -17.14
C ALA A 178 -13.49 -0.37 -15.63
N GLY A 179 -13.63 -1.41 -14.81
CA GLY A 179 -13.81 -1.35 -13.37
C GLY A 179 -15.03 -0.53 -12.96
N TYR A 180 -14.81 0.57 -12.24
CA TYR A 180 -15.88 1.31 -11.57
C TYR A 180 -16.48 2.44 -12.42
N LEU A 181 -15.93 2.70 -13.62
CA LEU A 181 -16.34 3.85 -14.44
C LEU A 181 -17.85 3.88 -14.72
N ASP A 182 -18.46 2.72 -14.92
CA ASP A 182 -19.89 2.58 -15.23
C ASP A 182 -20.80 2.58 -13.98
N GLY A 183 -20.26 2.82 -12.79
CA GLY A 183 -21.01 2.70 -11.54
C GLY A 183 -21.43 1.26 -11.21
N ARG A 184 -20.78 0.26 -11.84
CA ARG A 184 -20.99 -1.16 -11.56
C ARG A 184 -19.99 -1.63 -10.52
N PHE A 185 -20.51 -2.21 -9.44
CA PHE A 185 -19.72 -2.67 -8.30
C PHE A 185 -19.64 -4.20 -8.21
N THR A 186 -20.42 -4.92 -9.01
CA THR A 186 -20.43 -6.37 -9.14
C THR A 186 -19.56 -6.84 -10.31
N ASP A 187 -19.23 -8.13 -10.36
CA ASP A 187 -18.49 -8.75 -11.47
C ASP A 187 -17.12 -8.10 -11.77
N LEU A 188 -16.45 -7.63 -10.70
CA LEU A 188 -15.10 -7.06 -10.77
C LEU A 188 -14.00 -8.04 -10.32
N THR A 189 -14.43 -9.19 -9.80
CA THR A 189 -13.59 -10.29 -9.29
C THR A 189 -13.94 -11.57 -10.03
N GLY A 190 -12.96 -12.44 -10.25
CA GLY A 190 -13.22 -13.73 -10.88
C GLY A 190 -12.35 -14.86 -10.32
N GLU A 191 -12.78 -16.10 -10.59
CA GLU A 191 -12.00 -17.32 -10.38
C GLU A 191 -10.89 -17.51 -11.44
N ASP A 192 -10.30 -16.40 -11.89
CA ASP A 192 -9.22 -16.40 -12.87
C ASP A 192 -8.16 -17.43 -12.47
N ARG A 193 -7.63 -18.18 -13.44
CA ARG A 193 -6.71 -19.34 -13.28
C ARG A 193 -5.40 -19.02 -12.52
N GLY A 194 -5.26 -17.80 -12.01
CA GLY A 194 -4.01 -17.17 -11.64
C GLY A 194 -3.17 -16.92 -12.89
N ARG A 195 -1.91 -16.49 -12.69
CA ARG A 195 -0.92 -16.85 -13.70
C ARG A 195 -0.99 -18.36 -13.81
N ASP A 196 -1.32 -18.91 -14.98
CA ASP A 196 -0.96 -20.28 -15.27
C ASP A 196 0.51 -20.38 -14.85
N ALA A 197 0.80 -21.22 -13.86
CA ALA A 197 2.15 -21.46 -13.42
C ALA A 197 2.82 -22.12 -14.61
N SER A 198 3.35 -21.31 -15.54
CA SER A 198 3.78 -21.66 -16.88
C SER A 198 3.79 -23.16 -17.03
N ALA A 199 2.68 -23.73 -17.51
CA ALA A 199 2.66 -25.13 -17.89
C ALA A 199 3.93 -25.29 -18.71
N ALA A 200 4.85 -26.13 -18.21
CA ALA A 200 6.25 -26.13 -18.58
C ALA A 200 6.39 -25.89 -20.09
N ARG A 201 6.68 -24.64 -20.49
CA ARG A 201 7.16 -24.41 -21.84
C ARG A 201 8.55 -25.01 -21.82
N PRO A 202 8.84 -26.01 -22.67
CA PRO A 202 10.21 -26.48 -22.82
C PRO A 202 11.09 -25.26 -23.05
N LEU A 203 12.22 -25.20 -22.34
CA LEU A 203 13.34 -24.34 -22.70
C LEU A 203 13.93 -24.88 -24.01
N ALA A 204 13.16 -24.83 -25.11
CA ALA A 204 13.52 -25.24 -26.45
C ALA A 204 12.32 -24.97 -27.35
N GLU A 205 12.11 -23.71 -27.73
CA GLU A 205 11.52 -23.38 -29.02
C GLU A 205 12.07 -22.01 -29.39
N GLU A 206 12.94 -22.06 -30.39
CA GLU A 206 13.64 -20.93 -30.97
C GLU A 206 12.62 -19.88 -31.43
N ASN A 207 12.74 -18.66 -30.91
CA ASN A 207 12.11 -17.50 -31.53
C ASN A 207 12.84 -17.22 -32.85
N THR A 208 12.52 -17.95 -33.91
CA THR A 208 12.80 -17.51 -35.27
C THR A 208 11.67 -16.58 -35.71
N PHE A 209 11.83 -15.28 -35.46
CA PHE A 209 11.11 -14.25 -36.19
C PHE A 209 12.14 -13.39 -36.90
N GLY A 210 11.91 -13.23 -38.21
CA GLY A 210 12.82 -12.67 -39.19
C GLY A 210 13.42 -11.34 -38.79
N ASP A 211 14.71 -11.26 -39.09
CA ASP A 211 15.51 -10.05 -39.09
C ASP A 211 14.98 -9.08 -40.14
N ASP A 212 14.31 -8.03 -39.66
CA ASP A 212 14.22 -6.74 -40.36
C ASP A 212 14.49 -5.66 -39.31
N SER A 213 15.75 -5.66 -38.87
CA SER A 213 16.30 -4.59 -38.03
C SER A 213 16.69 -3.41 -38.94
N PRO A 214 16.19 -2.18 -38.73
CA PRO A 214 16.84 -1.01 -39.31
C PRO A 214 18.24 -0.90 -38.71
N GLU A 215 19.23 -0.60 -39.56
CA GLU A 215 20.64 -0.50 -39.18
C GLU A 215 20.84 0.35 -37.91
N PRO A 216 21.71 -0.07 -36.96
CA PRO A 216 21.95 0.68 -35.74
C PRO A 216 22.68 1.98 -36.06
N ALA A 217 22.09 3.10 -35.66
CA ALA A 217 22.76 4.40 -35.63
C ALA A 217 24.02 4.31 -34.76
N GLU A 218 25.17 4.62 -35.38
CA GLU A 218 26.49 4.66 -34.77
C GLU A 218 26.48 5.41 -33.44
N HIS A 219 26.51 4.66 -32.34
CA HIS A 219 26.85 5.20 -31.03
C HIS A 219 28.36 5.09 -30.86
N THR A 220 29.02 6.25 -30.91
CA THR A 220 30.44 6.41 -30.60
C THR A 220 30.75 5.80 -29.22
N PRO A 221 31.70 4.86 -29.09
CA PRO A 221 31.99 4.23 -27.81
C PRO A 221 32.68 5.22 -26.88
N ALA A 222 32.01 5.62 -25.81
CA ALA A 222 32.65 6.28 -24.69
C ALA A 222 33.53 5.26 -23.93
N ALA A 223 34.83 5.55 -23.92
CA ALA A 223 35.93 4.96 -23.15
C ALA A 223 35.61 3.81 -22.17
N GLN A 224 36.19 2.65 -22.48
CA GLN A 224 36.44 1.53 -21.58
C GLN A 224 37.22 1.98 -20.34
N THR A 225 36.68 1.70 -19.15
CA THR A 225 37.39 1.07 -18.02
C THR A 225 36.41 0.72 -16.89
N ALA A 226 36.10 -0.56 -16.70
CA ALA A 226 36.00 -1.22 -15.39
C ALA A 226 35.81 -2.74 -15.59
N THR A 227 36.75 -3.50 -15.06
CA THR A 227 36.84 -4.96 -14.95
C THR A 227 35.54 -5.59 -14.44
N GLY A 228 35.18 -6.79 -14.91
CA GLY A 228 34.04 -7.56 -14.42
C GLY A 228 34.08 -7.82 -12.90
N TYR A 229 32.98 -8.32 -12.33
CA TYR A 229 32.91 -8.58 -10.88
C TYR A 229 33.58 -9.91 -10.49
N ARG A 230 34.02 -10.04 -9.23
CA ARG A 230 34.50 -11.31 -8.67
C ARG A 230 33.45 -11.93 -7.76
N LEU A 231 33.27 -13.24 -7.86
CA LEU A 231 32.35 -14.01 -7.01
C LEU A 231 33.06 -15.22 -6.39
N THR A 232 32.95 -15.39 -5.08
CA THR A 232 33.37 -16.60 -4.38
C THR A 232 32.17 -17.24 -3.70
N VAL A 233 31.97 -18.55 -3.90
CA VAL A 233 30.91 -19.34 -3.27
C VAL A 233 31.55 -20.49 -2.50
N LEU A 234 31.45 -20.46 -1.17
CA LEU A 234 31.96 -21.49 -0.28
C LEU A 234 30.81 -22.29 0.31
N THR A 235 30.94 -23.61 0.27
CA THR A 235 29.94 -24.58 0.67
C THR A 235 30.46 -25.54 1.74
N GLY A 236 31.70 -25.43 2.22
CA GLY A 236 32.25 -26.29 3.27
C GLY A 236 31.64 -26.08 4.66
N GLY A 237 31.08 -24.90 4.95
CA GLY A 237 30.58 -24.51 6.29
C GLY A 237 29.18 -25.03 6.65
N ARG A 238 28.57 -24.47 7.71
CA ARG A 238 27.15 -24.76 8.07
C ARG A 238 26.14 -24.06 7.14
N SER A 239 26.59 -23.05 6.41
CA SER A 239 25.86 -22.27 5.41
C SER A 239 26.60 -22.26 4.09
N ILE A 240 25.94 -21.80 3.04
CA ILE A 240 26.58 -21.39 1.79
C ILE A 240 27.01 -19.94 1.99
N GLU A 241 28.29 -19.64 1.85
CA GLU A 241 28.86 -18.32 2.04
C GLU A 241 29.22 -17.75 0.67
N CYS A 242 28.75 -16.54 0.39
CA CYS A 242 28.99 -15.88 -0.88
C CYS A 242 29.70 -14.55 -0.63
N LYS A 243 30.73 -14.29 -1.42
CA LYS A 243 31.45 -13.02 -1.46
C LYS A 243 31.44 -12.47 -2.87
N TRP A 244 31.01 -11.23 -3.01
CA TRP A 244 30.96 -10.53 -4.28
C TRP A 244 31.74 -9.22 -4.21
N GLU A 245 32.54 -8.95 -5.23
CA GLU A 245 33.41 -7.78 -5.31
C GLU A 245 33.33 -7.12 -6.70
N TRP A 246 33.17 -5.81 -6.76
CA TRP A 246 33.24 -5.06 -8.02
C TRP A 246 33.60 -3.59 -7.77
N GLY A 247 34.70 -3.12 -8.36
CA GLY A 247 35.29 -1.82 -8.00
C GLY A 247 35.62 -1.77 -6.50
N ASP A 248 35.21 -0.70 -5.82
CA ASP A 248 35.38 -0.54 -4.36
C ASP A 248 34.29 -1.25 -3.53
N ALA A 249 33.30 -1.89 -4.17
CA ALA A 249 32.23 -2.58 -3.47
C ALA A 249 32.65 -4.03 -3.14
N CYS A 250 32.56 -4.39 -1.85
CA CYS A 250 32.73 -5.76 -1.36
C CYS A 250 31.55 -6.11 -0.45
N VAL A 251 30.85 -7.21 -0.76
CA VAL A 251 29.67 -7.66 -0.02
C VAL A 251 29.74 -9.15 0.23
N GLU A 252 29.58 -9.54 1.49
CA GLU A 252 29.50 -10.92 1.93
C GLU A 252 28.11 -11.22 2.46
N TRP A 253 27.59 -12.41 2.16
CA TRP A 253 26.32 -12.88 2.70
C TRP A 253 26.31 -14.41 2.82
N THR A 254 25.37 -14.92 3.62
CA THR A 254 25.20 -16.35 3.82
C THR A 254 23.79 -16.79 3.46
N LEU A 255 23.67 -18.04 3.02
CA LEU A 255 22.41 -18.72 2.73
C LEU A 255 22.35 -20.04 3.53
N PRO A 256 21.18 -20.42 4.07
CA PRO A 256 21.05 -21.69 4.78
C PRO A 256 21.22 -22.86 3.81
N LYS A 257 22.00 -23.88 4.21
CA LYS A 257 22.05 -25.15 3.50
C LYS A 257 20.71 -25.84 3.62
N THR A 258 20.01 -25.96 2.49
CA THR A 258 18.70 -26.62 2.45
C THR A 258 18.89 -28.05 1.97
N VAL A 259 18.32 -29.02 2.70
CA VAL A 259 18.37 -30.43 2.29
C VAL A 259 17.67 -30.60 0.93
N VAL A 260 18.43 -31.06 -0.07
CA VAL A 260 17.93 -31.33 -1.41
C VAL A 260 17.13 -32.63 -1.42
N ARG A 261 15.82 -32.53 -1.24
CA ARG A 261 14.91 -33.71 -1.29
C ARG A 261 14.59 -34.19 -2.70
N ARG A 262 14.79 -33.35 -3.71
CA ARG A 262 14.50 -33.64 -5.13
C ARG A 262 15.72 -33.27 -5.99
N PRO A 263 16.72 -34.16 -6.13
CA PRO A 263 17.97 -33.87 -6.83
C PRO A 263 17.77 -33.39 -8.28
N LYS A 264 16.80 -33.98 -9.00
CA LYS A 264 16.45 -33.60 -10.39
C LYS A 264 15.99 -32.14 -10.57
N LYS A 265 15.62 -31.45 -9.47
CA LYS A 265 15.22 -30.04 -9.49
C LYS A 265 16.27 -29.12 -8.87
N ALA A 266 17.38 -29.67 -8.37
CA ALA A 266 18.49 -28.88 -7.86
C ALA A 266 19.44 -28.51 -8.99
N MET A 267 20.29 -27.54 -8.72
CA MET A 267 21.31 -27.03 -9.62
C MET A 267 22.67 -27.21 -8.95
N ARG A 268 23.70 -27.64 -9.67
CA ARG A 268 25.06 -27.64 -9.12
C ARG A 268 25.59 -26.22 -9.04
N VAL A 269 26.45 -25.95 -8.06
CA VAL A 269 27.13 -24.64 -7.97
C VAL A 269 27.90 -24.35 -9.26
N GLY A 270 28.55 -25.35 -9.87
CA GLY A 270 29.21 -25.21 -11.17
C GLY A 270 28.27 -24.76 -12.28
N ASP A 271 27.06 -25.33 -12.36
CA ASP A 271 26.05 -24.94 -13.36
C ASP A 271 25.57 -23.49 -13.13
N LEU A 272 25.43 -23.06 -11.88
CA LEU A 272 25.11 -21.67 -11.51
C LEU A 272 26.21 -20.70 -11.97
N LEU A 273 27.48 -21.05 -11.73
CA LEU A 273 28.60 -20.23 -12.18
C LEU A 273 28.66 -20.18 -13.72
N GLY A 274 28.44 -21.31 -14.40
CA GLY A 274 28.35 -21.36 -15.86
C GLY A 274 27.26 -20.43 -16.40
N PHE A 275 26.08 -20.45 -15.79
CA PHE A 275 24.98 -19.53 -16.14
C PHE A 275 25.40 -18.05 -16.00
N LEU A 276 26.08 -17.68 -14.91
CA LEU A 276 26.53 -16.30 -14.69
C LEU A 276 27.62 -15.85 -15.67
N SER A 277 28.43 -16.79 -16.18
CA SER A 277 29.40 -16.54 -17.25
C SER A 277 28.73 -16.29 -18.60
N GLU A 278 27.71 -17.07 -18.93
CA GLU A 278 27.02 -16.97 -20.23
C GLU A 278 26.04 -15.80 -20.29
N TYR A 279 25.42 -15.44 -19.17
CA TYR A 279 24.40 -14.40 -19.08
C TYR A 279 24.83 -13.25 -18.14
N PRO A 280 25.53 -12.23 -18.65
CA PRO A 280 25.94 -11.06 -17.87
C PRO A 280 24.77 -10.36 -17.19
N LEU A 281 24.86 -10.17 -15.88
CA LEU A 281 23.81 -9.50 -15.10
C LEU A 281 23.92 -7.98 -15.28
N HIS A 282 22.84 -7.36 -15.76
CA HIS A 282 22.83 -5.93 -16.11
C HIS A 282 23.98 -5.51 -17.05
N GLY A 283 24.44 -6.40 -17.92
CA GLY A 283 25.56 -6.15 -18.83
C GLY A 283 26.94 -6.10 -18.15
N VAL A 284 27.06 -6.60 -16.91
CA VAL A 284 28.36 -6.80 -16.24
C VAL A 284 28.63 -8.29 -16.16
N ALA A 285 29.69 -8.74 -16.83
CA ALA A 285 30.16 -10.12 -16.76
C ALA A 285 31.03 -10.35 -15.50
N PRO A 286 31.09 -11.58 -14.98
CA PRO A 286 32.09 -11.93 -13.98
C PRO A 286 33.50 -11.86 -14.59
N ALA A 287 34.44 -11.24 -13.90
CA ALA A 287 35.88 -11.34 -14.21
C ALA A 287 36.51 -12.59 -13.60
N GLU A 288 36.04 -13.00 -12.42
CA GLU A 288 36.57 -14.17 -11.72
C GLU A 288 35.48 -14.83 -10.90
N MET A 289 35.39 -16.16 -10.97
CA MET A 289 34.48 -16.93 -10.11
C MET A 289 35.21 -18.10 -9.49
N ARG A 290 35.02 -18.28 -8.18
CA ARG A 290 35.63 -19.36 -7.39
C ARG A 290 34.56 -20.09 -6.60
N CYS A 291 34.69 -21.40 -6.52
CA CYS A 291 33.95 -22.22 -5.57
C CYS A 291 34.85 -23.27 -4.94
N ASP A 292 34.46 -23.77 -3.77
CA ASP A 292 35.15 -24.88 -3.09
C ASP A 292 34.63 -26.27 -3.52
N ASP A 293 33.35 -26.37 -3.87
CA ASP A 293 32.72 -27.59 -4.39
C ASP A 293 31.74 -27.24 -5.52
N ALA A 294 32.16 -27.52 -6.76
CA ALA A 294 31.35 -27.27 -7.95
C ALA A 294 30.16 -28.24 -8.07
N GLU A 295 30.25 -29.45 -7.50
CA GLU A 295 29.20 -30.47 -7.57
C GLU A 295 28.16 -30.31 -6.46
N PHE A 296 28.38 -29.41 -5.50
CA PHE A 296 27.42 -29.13 -4.44
C PHE A 296 26.06 -28.73 -5.01
N LEU A 297 25.00 -29.41 -4.58
CA LEU A 297 23.64 -29.16 -5.05
C LEU A 297 22.95 -28.06 -4.24
N VAL A 298 22.50 -27.02 -4.94
CA VAL A 298 21.65 -25.96 -4.39
C VAL A 298 20.22 -26.08 -4.91
N VAL A 299 19.25 -25.81 -4.05
CA VAL A 299 17.85 -25.70 -4.47
C VAL A 299 17.66 -24.44 -5.33
N PRO A 300 16.74 -24.41 -6.32
CA PRO A 300 16.57 -23.27 -7.23
C PRO A 300 16.33 -21.93 -6.53
N ARG A 301 15.64 -21.96 -5.39
CA ARG A 301 15.42 -20.76 -4.57
C ARG A 301 16.71 -20.17 -4.03
N ALA A 302 17.69 -20.99 -3.66
CA ALA A 302 18.99 -20.54 -3.18
C ALA A 302 19.83 -20.00 -4.35
N ALA A 303 19.82 -20.68 -5.50
CA ALA A 303 20.49 -20.21 -6.71
C ALA A 303 19.94 -18.84 -7.16
N ASN A 304 18.61 -18.69 -7.25
CA ASN A 304 17.97 -17.41 -7.57
C ASN A 304 18.30 -16.33 -6.54
N ALA A 305 18.38 -16.67 -5.25
CA ALA A 305 18.76 -15.72 -4.23
C ALA A 305 20.20 -15.19 -4.41
N VAL A 306 21.13 -16.01 -4.92
CA VAL A 306 22.48 -15.57 -5.30
C VAL A 306 22.43 -14.61 -6.49
N ILE A 307 21.72 -14.99 -7.55
CA ILE A 307 21.56 -14.18 -8.78
C ILE A 307 20.94 -12.81 -8.45
N ASP A 308 19.79 -12.81 -7.75
CA ASP A 308 19.07 -11.60 -7.35
C ASP A 308 19.96 -10.69 -6.49
N ARG A 309 20.77 -11.29 -5.60
CA ARG A 309 21.69 -10.56 -4.74
C ARG A 309 22.79 -9.87 -5.55
N ILE A 310 23.40 -10.57 -6.50
CA ILE A 310 24.44 -10.01 -7.38
C ILE A 310 23.86 -8.87 -8.23
N ALA A 311 22.72 -9.11 -8.89
CA ALA A 311 22.03 -8.10 -9.70
C ALA A 311 21.74 -6.81 -8.89
N ALA A 312 21.25 -6.97 -7.65
CA ALA A 312 21.00 -5.85 -6.75
C ALA A 312 22.27 -5.09 -6.36
N GLU A 313 23.41 -5.78 -6.12
CA GLU A 313 24.67 -5.12 -5.79
C GLU A 313 25.31 -4.42 -7.00
N ILE A 314 25.21 -4.99 -8.21
CA ILE A 314 25.60 -4.30 -9.45
C ILE A 314 24.81 -2.99 -9.61
N HIS A 315 23.48 -3.06 -9.43
CA HIS A 315 22.63 -1.87 -9.51
C HIS A 315 23.01 -0.81 -8.45
N ARG A 316 23.30 -1.23 -7.20
CA ARG A 316 23.75 -0.34 -6.13
C ARG A 316 25.11 0.29 -6.43
N ALA A 317 26.08 -0.49 -6.89
CA ALA A 317 27.42 0.00 -7.22
C ALA A 317 27.36 1.04 -8.33
N ARG A 318 26.59 0.78 -9.40
CA ARG A 318 26.31 1.77 -10.45
C ARG A 318 25.65 3.03 -9.90
N LYS A 319 24.67 2.90 -9.02
CA LYS A 319 24.00 4.04 -8.38
C LYS A 319 24.93 4.83 -7.44
N ARG A 320 25.95 4.22 -6.85
CA ARG A 320 26.99 4.95 -6.07
C ARG A 320 27.94 5.71 -6.98
N ALA A 321 28.35 5.10 -8.10
CA ALA A 321 29.24 5.70 -9.09
C ALA A 321 28.57 6.85 -9.84
N ALA A 322 27.30 6.68 -10.21
CA ALA A 322 26.43 7.75 -10.64
C ALA A 322 26.03 8.58 -9.42
N ARG A 323 26.92 9.49 -8.95
CA ARG A 323 26.53 10.51 -7.97
C ARG A 323 25.21 11.11 -8.48
N PRO A 324 24.08 10.99 -7.74
CA PRO A 324 22.93 11.79 -8.10
C PRO A 324 23.42 13.24 -8.12
N LYS A 325 23.07 14.00 -9.16
CA LYS A 325 23.19 15.47 -9.09
C LYS A 325 22.52 15.84 -7.77
N GLN A 326 23.31 16.31 -6.83
CA GLN A 326 22.80 16.80 -5.57
C GLN A 326 22.15 18.14 -5.95
N GLU A 327 20.90 18.08 -6.38
CA GLU A 327 20.08 19.27 -6.51
C GLU A 327 19.84 19.78 -5.10
N ASP A 328 20.20 21.05 -4.87
CA ASP A 328 19.85 21.70 -3.63
C ASP A 328 18.33 21.66 -3.47
N LEU A 329 17.87 21.18 -2.31
CA LEU A 329 16.46 21.26 -1.98
C LEU A 329 16.06 22.74 -2.04
N PRO A 330 14.94 23.08 -2.71
CA PRO A 330 14.43 24.44 -2.71
C PRO A 330 14.34 25.00 -1.28
N ALA A 331 14.54 26.31 -1.11
CA ALA A 331 14.58 26.93 0.21
C ALA A 331 13.38 26.56 1.10
N TRP A 332 12.18 26.43 0.52
CA TRP A 332 10.98 26.01 1.26
C TRP A 332 11.03 24.54 1.71
N ALA A 333 11.64 23.63 0.92
CA ALA A 333 11.79 22.22 1.29
C ALA A 333 12.86 22.07 2.37
N THR A 334 13.94 22.85 2.27
CA THR A 334 14.96 22.94 3.33
C THR A 334 14.37 23.51 4.62
N ALA A 335 13.52 24.54 4.53
CA ALA A 335 12.78 25.09 5.66
C ALA A 335 11.78 24.08 6.24
N ALA A 336 11.14 23.25 5.42
CA ALA A 336 10.24 22.20 5.89
C ALA A 336 10.98 21.12 6.69
N VAL A 337 12.23 20.79 6.32
CA VAL A 337 13.09 19.81 7.02
C VAL A 337 13.71 20.38 8.31
N GLN A 338 13.10 21.42 8.89
CA GLN A 338 13.52 22.00 10.18
C GLN A 338 13.52 20.95 11.30
N GLU A 339 14.46 21.10 12.25
CA GLU A 339 14.43 20.34 13.48
C GLU A 339 13.35 20.87 14.42
N TRP A 340 12.44 19.98 14.82
CA TRP A 340 11.32 20.31 15.67
C TRP A 340 11.52 19.77 17.08
N GLU A 341 11.28 20.62 18.07
CA GLU A 341 11.22 20.19 19.46
C GLU A 341 10.03 19.25 19.70
N PRO A 342 10.23 18.13 20.40
CA PRO A 342 9.16 17.19 20.69
C PRO A 342 8.11 17.81 21.62
N SER A 343 6.84 17.49 21.36
CA SER A 343 5.72 17.98 22.17
C SER A 343 5.79 17.45 23.60
N LYS A 344 5.72 18.35 24.58
CA LYS A 344 5.61 18.00 26.01
C LYS A 344 4.34 17.21 26.35
N ALA A 345 3.33 17.21 25.47
CA ALA A 345 2.14 16.38 25.64
C ALA A 345 2.43 14.88 25.48
N ASN A 346 3.54 14.50 24.83
CA ASN A 346 3.98 13.11 24.69
C ASN A 346 4.71 12.64 25.96
N ASP A 347 3.97 12.56 27.06
CA ASP A 347 4.46 12.27 28.40
C ASP A 347 4.36 10.79 28.79
N ARG A 348 3.68 9.96 27.98
CA ARG A 348 3.43 8.55 28.26
C ARG A 348 4.29 7.66 27.37
N HIS A 349 5.12 6.83 28.00
CA HIS A 349 5.91 5.84 27.28
C HIS A 349 5.12 4.56 26.98
N LEU A 350 5.53 3.85 25.92
CA LEU A 350 5.01 2.52 25.60
C LEU A 350 5.25 1.56 26.78
N GLY A 351 4.21 0.84 27.17
CA GLY A 351 4.20 -0.04 28.34
C GLY A 351 3.51 0.55 29.58
N LYS A 352 3.15 1.84 29.56
CA LYS A 352 2.18 2.38 30.53
C LYS A 352 0.77 1.95 30.19
N THR A 353 -0.12 1.97 31.19
CA THR A 353 -1.55 1.68 31.01
C THR A 353 -2.15 2.52 29.88
N PRO A 354 -2.89 1.90 28.94
CA PRO A 354 -3.60 2.63 27.90
C PRO A 354 -4.55 3.67 28.48
N ASN A 355 -4.70 4.80 27.78
CA ASN A 355 -5.43 5.96 28.28
C ASN A 355 -6.38 6.58 27.25
N ARG A 356 -6.74 5.82 26.22
CA ARG A 356 -7.79 6.15 25.25
C ARG A 356 -8.36 4.85 24.67
N VAL A 357 -9.67 4.82 24.45
CA VAL A 357 -10.37 3.68 23.86
C VAL A 357 -11.07 4.12 22.57
N ARG A 358 -11.05 3.26 21.53
CA ARG A 358 -11.86 3.42 20.33
C ARG A 358 -12.98 2.38 20.33
N LEU A 359 -14.21 2.82 20.07
CA LEU A 359 -15.42 1.98 20.08
C LEU A 359 -16.31 2.32 18.89
N HIS A 360 -17.08 1.33 18.43
CA HIS A 360 -18.25 1.61 17.61
C HIS A 360 -19.35 2.21 18.50
N VAL A 361 -20.16 3.13 17.96
CA VAL A 361 -21.23 3.81 18.72
C VAL A 361 -22.21 2.84 19.40
N ASP A 362 -22.48 1.69 18.79
CA ASP A 362 -23.42 0.70 19.31
C ASP A 362 -22.92 -0.03 20.56
N ARG A 363 -21.60 -0.03 20.80
CA ARG A 363 -20.97 -0.72 21.95
C ARG A 363 -20.72 0.21 23.13
N VAL A 364 -21.08 1.49 23.02
CA VAL A 364 -20.78 2.50 24.06
C VAL A 364 -21.52 2.22 25.36
N ASP A 365 -22.79 1.83 25.30
CA ASP A 365 -23.58 1.62 26.52
C ASP A 365 -23.11 0.36 27.28
N GLU A 366 -22.91 -0.75 26.57
CA GLU A 366 -22.33 -1.99 27.12
C GLU A 366 -20.98 -1.73 27.79
N PHE A 367 -20.06 -1.06 27.07
CA PHE A 367 -18.73 -0.78 27.59
C PHE A 367 -18.79 0.03 28.90
N ARG A 368 -19.69 1.01 28.96
CA ARG A 368 -19.80 1.91 30.11
C ARG A 368 -20.54 1.33 31.30
N ALA A 369 -21.32 0.27 31.10
CA ALA A 369 -21.88 -0.50 32.19
C ALA A 369 -20.79 -1.27 32.95
N GLY A 370 -19.78 -1.80 32.23
CA GLY A 370 -18.67 -2.55 32.82
C GLY A 370 -17.41 -1.74 33.15
N VAL A 371 -17.23 -0.56 32.54
CA VAL A 371 -15.98 0.21 32.61
C VAL A 371 -16.24 1.70 32.88
N ASN A 372 -15.69 2.21 33.98
CA ASN A 372 -15.70 3.64 34.29
C ASN A 372 -14.55 4.37 33.57
N PHE A 373 -14.73 4.66 32.28
CA PHE A 373 -13.76 5.37 31.44
C PHE A 373 -14.45 6.34 30.49
N SER A 374 -13.78 7.45 30.12
CA SER A 374 -14.43 8.54 29.37
C SER A 374 -13.65 9.07 28.16
N ARG A 375 -12.35 8.78 28.01
CA ARG A 375 -11.56 9.24 26.86
C ARG A 375 -11.79 8.33 25.66
N MET A 376 -12.79 8.66 24.85
CA MET A 376 -13.27 7.82 23.76
C MET A 376 -13.07 8.46 22.39
N VAL A 377 -12.72 7.63 21.41
CA VAL A 377 -12.94 7.88 19.98
C VAL A 377 -14.10 7.00 19.54
N LEU A 378 -15.11 7.58 18.90
CA LEU A 378 -16.32 6.87 18.49
C LEU A 378 -16.42 6.78 16.96
N GLU A 379 -16.55 5.57 16.45
CA GLU A 379 -16.76 5.24 15.04
C GLU A 379 -18.23 4.92 14.76
N GLY A 380 -18.72 5.25 13.57
CA GLY A 380 -20.09 4.96 13.14
C GLY A 380 -21.14 5.99 13.59
N ALA A 381 -20.74 7.12 14.16
CA ALA A 381 -21.70 8.16 14.56
C ALA A 381 -22.27 8.89 13.34
N THR A 382 -23.60 9.06 13.32
CA THR A 382 -24.30 9.94 12.36
C THR A 382 -24.78 11.22 13.04
N SER A 383 -25.26 12.19 12.24
CA SER A 383 -25.84 13.43 12.76
C SER A 383 -27.06 13.16 13.65
N GLU A 384 -27.89 12.19 13.26
CA GLU A 384 -29.09 11.74 13.97
C GLU A 384 -28.70 11.13 15.32
N TRP A 385 -27.74 10.19 15.31
CA TRP A 385 -27.25 9.54 16.52
C TRP A 385 -26.69 10.56 17.52
N LEU A 386 -25.90 11.54 17.05
CA LEU A 386 -25.35 12.60 17.91
C LEU A 386 -26.44 13.48 18.53
N THR A 387 -27.50 13.76 17.78
CA THR A 387 -28.63 14.57 18.23
C THR A 387 -29.44 13.84 19.30
N GLU A 388 -29.75 12.56 19.07
CA GLU A 388 -30.43 11.69 20.02
C GLU A 388 -29.61 11.50 21.31
N ARG A 389 -28.29 11.28 21.16
CA ARG A 389 -27.36 11.02 22.26
C ARG A 389 -26.71 12.29 22.81
N ARG A 390 -27.23 13.50 22.54
CA ARG A 390 -26.62 14.79 22.94
C ARG A 390 -26.17 14.88 24.40
N ARG A 391 -26.95 14.32 25.34
CA ARG A 391 -26.62 14.32 26.77
C ARG A 391 -25.38 13.47 27.07
N LEU A 392 -25.29 12.31 26.43
CA LEU A 392 -24.14 11.42 26.51
C LEU A 392 -22.91 12.12 25.92
N CYS A 393 -23.03 12.68 24.71
CA CYS A 393 -21.94 13.36 24.03
C CYS A 393 -21.41 14.57 24.83
N ARG A 394 -22.27 15.39 25.42
CA ARG A 394 -21.86 16.52 26.27
C ARG A 394 -21.08 16.09 27.51
N ARG A 395 -21.45 14.94 28.09
CA ARG A 395 -20.81 14.39 29.29
C ARG A 395 -19.45 13.75 28.97
N LEU A 396 -19.38 12.97 27.90
CA LEU A 396 -18.17 12.23 27.54
C LEU A 396 -17.18 13.05 26.72
N ARG A 397 -17.67 14.00 25.91
CA ARG A 397 -16.91 14.75 24.92
C ARG A 397 -16.01 13.84 24.05
N PRO A 398 -16.58 12.82 23.40
CA PRO A 398 -15.81 11.92 22.55
C PRO A 398 -15.22 12.67 21.35
N VAL A 399 -14.17 12.10 20.77
CA VAL A 399 -13.74 12.43 19.41
C VAL A 399 -14.57 11.57 18.44
N ILE A 400 -15.19 12.19 17.44
CA ILE A 400 -16.01 11.48 16.46
C ILE A 400 -15.14 11.12 15.25
N ALA A 401 -14.92 9.83 15.02
CA ALA A 401 -14.15 9.36 13.88
C ALA A 401 -14.98 9.39 12.60
N LEU A 402 -14.49 10.15 11.63
CA LEU A 402 -15.05 10.17 10.28
C LEU A 402 -14.62 8.90 9.53
N PRO A 403 -15.41 8.43 8.55
CA PRO A 403 -15.11 7.25 7.76
C PRO A 403 -13.71 7.31 7.13
N PRO A 404 -12.98 6.18 7.01
CA PRO A 404 -11.64 6.18 6.44
C PRO A 404 -11.59 6.48 4.92
N VAL A 405 -12.72 6.33 4.24
CA VAL A 405 -12.93 6.57 2.82
C VAL A 405 -14.29 7.25 2.66
N ALA A 406 -14.37 8.25 1.77
CA ALA A 406 -15.61 8.90 1.39
C ALA A 406 -15.58 9.17 -0.11
N PHE A 407 -16.68 8.85 -0.80
CA PHE A 407 -16.91 9.20 -2.19
C PHE A 407 -17.87 10.41 -2.27
N GLU A 408 -18.15 10.92 -3.48
CA GLU A 408 -18.96 12.14 -3.68
C GLU A 408 -20.35 12.06 -3.04
N ASP A 409 -21.00 10.90 -3.14
CA ASP A 409 -22.35 10.66 -2.61
C ASP A 409 -22.44 10.86 -1.08
N SER A 410 -21.33 10.66 -0.39
CA SER A 410 -21.24 10.67 1.07
C SER A 410 -20.92 12.06 1.63
N LEU A 411 -20.53 13.03 0.80
CA LEU A 411 -20.05 14.34 1.26
C LEU A 411 -21.14 15.16 1.96
N ALA A 412 -22.39 15.10 1.48
CA ALA A 412 -23.50 15.82 2.08
C ALA A 412 -23.82 15.32 3.51
N ASP A 413 -23.70 14.01 3.75
CA ASP A 413 -23.85 13.43 5.09
C ASP A 413 -22.70 13.82 6.02
N LEU A 414 -21.47 13.84 5.49
CA LEU A 414 -20.30 14.29 6.25
C LEU A 414 -20.40 15.76 6.65
N GLU A 415 -20.90 16.62 5.76
CA GLU A 415 -21.12 18.04 6.05
C GLU A 415 -22.14 18.21 7.19
N ARG A 416 -23.26 17.48 7.14
CA ARG A 416 -24.25 17.45 8.24
C ARG A 416 -23.62 16.98 9.54
N LEU A 417 -22.84 15.90 9.51
CA LEU A 417 -22.16 15.36 10.68
C LEU A 417 -21.18 16.37 11.29
N LEU A 418 -20.36 17.04 10.46
CA LEU A 418 -19.41 18.07 10.90
C LEU A 418 -20.14 19.24 11.56
N LYS A 419 -21.23 19.72 10.96
CA LYS A 419 -22.07 20.78 11.54
C LYS A 419 -22.60 20.38 12.92
N THR A 420 -23.14 19.18 13.06
CA THR A 420 -23.63 18.66 14.35
C THR A 420 -22.52 18.51 15.38
N CYS A 421 -21.33 18.05 14.97
CA CYS A 421 -20.16 17.99 15.85
C CYS A 421 -19.74 19.37 16.36
N ARG A 422 -19.70 20.38 15.48
CA ARG A 422 -19.40 21.77 15.83
C ARG A 422 -20.39 22.33 16.85
N ASP A 423 -21.68 22.15 16.59
CA ASP A 423 -22.77 22.69 17.42
C ASP A 423 -22.80 22.01 18.81
N LEU A 424 -22.32 20.76 18.92
CA LEU A 424 -22.11 20.05 20.18
C LEU A 424 -20.71 20.27 20.79
N HIS A 425 -19.86 21.07 20.16
CA HIS A 425 -18.46 21.31 20.51
C HIS A 425 -17.61 20.03 20.65
N LEU A 426 -17.91 19.01 19.86
CA LEU A 426 -17.14 17.77 19.77
C LEU A 426 -15.92 17.97 18.86
N ALA A 427 -14.87 17.19 19.10
CA ALA A 427 -13.75 17.11 18.17
C ALA A 427 -14.02 15.99 17.17
N VAL A 428 -13.43 16.09 15.98
CA VAL A 428 -13.52 15.05 14.94
C VAL A 428 -12.15 14.45 14.67
N GLU A 429 -12.11 13.16 14.32
CA GLU A 429 -10.92 12.50 13.81
C GLU A 429 -11.07 12.39 12.29
N VAL A 430 -10.17 13.06 11.55
CA VAL A 430 -10.16 13.08 10.07
C VAL A 430 -9.25 11.98 9.54
N ASN A 431 -9.69 11.32 8.47
CA ASN A 431 -8.99 10.19 7.87
C ASN A 431 -8.63 10.40 6.38
N SER A 432 -9.03 11.51 5.76
CA SER A 432 -8.61 11.93 4.41
C SER A 432 -8.25 13.42 4.35
N TRP A 433 -7.65 13.86 3.24
CA TRP A 433 -7.30 15.26 3.00
C TRP A 433 -8.54 16.15 2.89
N GLY A 434 -9.56 15.71 2.16
CA GLY A 434 -10.84 16.39 2.03
C GLY A 434 -11.59 16.50 3.36
N GLN A 435 -11.49 15.49 4.23
CA GLN A 435 -12.05 15.59 5.58
C GLN A 435 -11.30 16.59 6.46
N LEU A 436 -9.98 16.68 6.33
CA LEU A 436 -9.18 17.70 7.00
C LEU A 436 -9.63 19.11 6.57
N ARG A 437 -9.77 19.34 5.27
CA ARG A 437 -10.31 20.57 4.69
C ARG A 437 -11.68 20.90 5.26
N ALA A 438 -12.63 19.98 5.13
CA ALA A 438 -14.00 20.18 5.55
C ALA A 438 -14.12 20.43 7.07
N ALA A 439 -13.31 19.76 7.88
CA ALA A 439 -13.26 20.02 9.32
C ALA A 439 -12.75 21.43 9.63
N ARG A 440 -11.72 21.92 8.92
CA ARG A 440 -11.20 23.30 9.06
C ARG A 440 -12.26 24.33 8.65
N GLU A 441 -12.87 24.16 7.48
CA GLU A 441 -13.92 25.06 6.96
C GLU A 441 -15.15 25.10 7.87
N ALA A 442 -15.57 23.94 8.39
CA ALA A 442 -16.66 23.86 9.36
C ALA A 442 -16.30 24.45 10.74
N GLY A 443 -15.04 24.85 10.99
CA GLY A 443 -14.60 25.33 12.30
C GLY A 443 -14.57 24.23 13.38
N CYS A 444 -14.48 22.96 12.97
CA CYS A 444 -14.36 21.85 13.89
C CYS A 444 -12.94 21.77 14.48
N ARG A 445 -12.87 21.37 15.75
CA ARG A 445 -11.60 20.97 16.36
C ARG A 445 -11.29 19.57 15.87
N PHE A 446 -10.08 19.30 15.39
CA PHE A 446 -9.77 17.99 14.84
C PHE A 446 -8.47 17.37 15.34
N GLU A 447 -8.45 16.05 15.27
CA GLU A 447 -7.29 15.17 15.40
C GLU A 447 -7.18 14.35 14.09
N THR A 448 -6.04 13.72 13.82
CA THR A 448 -5.91 12.83 12.65
C THR A 448 -6.04 11.37 13.04
N GLY A 449 -6.69 10.58 12.19
CA GLY A 449 -6.84 9.15 12.34
C GLY A 449 -5.82 8.34 11.54
N PRO A 450 -5.89 7.00 11.60
CA PRO A 450 -4.96 6.11 10.92
C PRO A 450 -5.02 6.24 9.38
N GLY A 451 -6.09 6.80 8.82
CA GLY A 451 -6.24 7.00 7.37
C GLY A 451 -5.21 7.95 6.74
N LEU A 452 -4.56 8.85 7.48
CA LEU A 452 -3.51 9.70 6.92
C LEU A 452 -2.12 9.02 6.88
N ALA A 453 -2.00 7.81 7.42
CA ALA A 453 -0.80 6.97 7.35
C ALA A 453 0.52 7.67 7.75
N VAL A 454 0.49 8.44 8.84
CA VAL A 454 1.65 9.24 9.30
C VAL A 454 2.75 8.33 9.86
N LEU A 455 3.98 8.50 9.33
CA LEU A 455 5.14 7.65 9.65
C LEU A 455 6.43 8.43 10.00
N ASN A 456 6.41 9.77 9.99
CA ASN A 456 7.58 10.59 10.27
C ASN A 456 7.20 11.94 10.92
N SER A 457 8.16 12.58 11.58
CA SER A 457 7.92 13.82 12.35
C SER A 457 7.63 15.04 11.46
N LEU A 458 8.08 15.03 10.21
CA LEU A 458 7.79 16.11 9.25
C LEU A 458 6.30 16.17 8.92
N ALA A 459 5.69 15.01 8.65
CA ALA A 459 4.25 14.92 8.46
C ALA A 459 3.47 15.33 9.72
N VAL A 460 3.98 14.99 10.91
CA VAL A 460 3.39 15.46 12.19
C VAL A 460 3.47 16.98 12.31
N ALA A 461 4.60 17.59 11.93
CA ALA A 461 4.77 19.04 11.94
C ALA A 461 3.78 19.74 10.99
N GLN A 462 3.69 19.25 9.75
CA GLN A 462 2.79 19.82 8.76
C GLN A 462 1.32 19.74 9.21
N LEU A 463 0.90 18.58 9.73
CA LEU A 463 -0.48 18.41 10.22
C LEU A 463 -0.77 19.31 11.43
N ARG A 464 0.22 19.55 12.29
CA ARG A 464 0.09 20.51 13.40
C ARG A 464 -0.13 21.93 12.89
N GLU A 465 0.62 22.36 11.89
CA GLU A 465 0.47 23.68 11.26
C GLU A 465 -0.90 23.83 10.59
N LEU A 466 -1.42 22.76 10.01
CA LEU A 466 -2.79 22.70 9.47
C LEU A 466 -3.88 22.70 10.56
N GLY A 467 -3.51 22.61 11.84
CA GLY A 467 -4.42 22.73 12.99
C GLY A 467 -4.73 21.42 13.73
N ALA A 468 -4.07 20.31 13.38
CA ALA A 468 -4.27 19.04 14.07
C ALA A 468 -3.79 19.12 15.52
N ARG A 469 -4.67 18.73 16.46
CA ARG A 469 -4.37 18.75 17.91
C ARG A 469 -3.63 17.51 18.39
N CYS A 470 -3.88 16.40 17.72
CA CYS A 470 -3.23 15.12 17.94
C CYS A 470 -3.10 14.41 16.60
N VAL A 471 -1.99 13.71 16.41
CA VAL A 471 -1.69 12.97 15.20
C VAL A 471 -1.62 11.48 15.51
N THR A 472 -2.48 10.70 14.87
CA THR A 472 -2.41 9.23 14.96
C THR A 472 -1.25 8.73 14.10
N VAL A 473 -0.36 7.96 14.73
CA VAL A 473 0.71 7.27 14.02
C VAL A 473 0.12 6.07 13.29
N SER A 474 0.55 5.84 12.05
CA SER A 474 0.13 4.68 11.27
C SER A 474 0.38 3.39 12.06
N PRO A 475 -0.60 2.47 12.15
CA PRO A 475 -0.40 1.15 12.75
C PRO A 475 0.66 0.31 12.05
N GLU A 476 1.07 0.67 10.82
CA GLU A 476 2.17 0.00 10.13
C GLU A 476 3.55 0.40 10.65
N ALA A 477 3.69 1.47 11.45
CA ALA A 477 4.99 1.96 11.91
C ALA A 477 5.79 0.88 12.66
N ASP A 478 7.04 0.66 12.23
CA ASP A 478 7.95 -0.22 12.97
C ASP A 478 8.55 0.47 14.21
N ARG A 479 9.19 -0.31 15.09
CA ARG A 479 9.81 0.20 16.33
C ARG A 479 10.74 1.39 16.08
N ARG A 480 11.59 1.34 15.04
CA ARG A 480 12.58 2.40 14.77
C ARG A 480 11.90 3.67 14.30
N GLN A 481 10.83 3.55 13.50
CA GLN A 481 10.02 4.70 13.08
C GLN A 481 9.34 5.35 14.28
N LEU A 482 8.78 4.55 15.20
CA LEU A 482 8.16 5.04 16.42
C LEU A 482 9.15 5.78 17.32
N GLU A 483 10.34 5.21 17.57
CA GLU A 483 11.39 5.85 18.38
C GLU A 483 11.83 7.20 17.77
N ARG A 484 12.03 7.25 16.44
CA ARG A 484 12.39 8.48 15.73
C ARG A 484 11.28 9.53 15.76
N LEU A 485 10.03 9.10 15.59
CA LEU A 485 8.85 9.96 15.71
C LEU A 485 8.80 10.59 17.10
N SER A 486 8.90 9.79 18.15
CA SER A 486 8.81 10.27 19.54
C SER A 486 9.90 11.28 19.91
N GLN A 487 11.09 11.16 19.32
CA GLN A 487 12.19 12.11 19.55
C GLN A 487 11.95 13.50 18.96
N ARG A 488 11.12 13.62 17.91
CA ARG A 488 11.02 14.84 17.10
C ARG A 488 9.59 15.30 16.81
N ALA A 489 8.56 14.59 17.29
CA ALA A 489 7.17 14.90 16.97
C ALA A 489 6.70 16.18 17.67
N PRO A 490 6.41 17.27 16.93
CA PRO A 490 6.05 18.56 17.53
C PRO A 490 4.60 18.66 18.02
N ALA A 491 3.81 17.60 17.84
CA ALA A 491 2.41 17.51 18.28
C ALA A 491 2.17 16.28 19.15
N ALA A 492 1.03 16.26 19.83
CA ALA A 492 0.59 15.10 20.58
C ALA A 492 0.41 13.90 19.64
N LEU A 493 0.94 12.74 20.01
CA LEU A 493 0.79 11.50 19.26
C LEU A 493 -0.27 10.59 19.87
N ALA A 494 -0.97 9.86 19.02
CA ALA A 494 -1.76 8.69 19.40
C ALA A 494 -1.16 7.43 18.74
N ILE A 495 -0.89 6.41 19.55
CA ILE A 495 -0.33 5.13 19.10
C ILE A 495 -1.29 4.02 19.50
N TYR A 496 -1.71 3.22 18.53
CA TYR A 496 -2.52 2.04 18.78
C TYR A 496 -1.63 0.95 19.37
N VAL A 497 -2.03 0.41 20.52
CA VAL A 497 -1.30 -0.67 21.22
C VAL A 497 -2.10 -1.97 21.25
N PHE A 498 -3.37 -1.93 20.86
CA PHE A 498 -4.21 -3.11 20.69
C PHE A 498 -5.27 -2.79 19.65
N SER A 499 -5.40 -3.62 18.62
CA SER A 499 -6.43 -3.43 17.59
C SER A 499 -6.59 -4.69 16.75
N ARG A 500 -7.80 -4.87 16.24
CA ARG A 500 -8.10 -5.67 15.04
C ARG A 500 -8.26 -4.70 13.85
N PRO A 501 -7.16 -4.27 13.22
CA PRO A 501 -7.21 -3.19 12.24
C PRO A 501 -7.96 -3.62 10.98
N VAL A 502 -8.47 -2.61 10.26
CA VAL A 502 -8.94 -2.78 8.88
C VAL A 502 -7.75 -3.10 7.99
N LEU A 503 -7.75 -4.28 7.38
CA LEU A 503 -6.73 -4.76 6.47
C LEU A 503 -7.02 -4.42 5.01
N ALA A 504 -8.30 -4.25 4.66
CA ALA A 504 -8.76 -3.82 3.34
C ALA A 504 -10.13 -3.12 3.45
N VAL A 505 -10.37 -2.16 2.56
CA VAL A 505 -11.67 -1.52 2.34
C VAL A 505 -12.01 -1.67 0.88
N SER A 506 -13.21 -2.14 0.51
CA SER A 506 -13.58 -2.37 -0.89
C SER A 506 -14.96 -1.81 -1.22
N ARG A 507 -15.07 -1.28 -2.45
CA ARG A 507 -16.33 -0.90 -3.08
C ARG A 507 -16.89 -2.03 -3.97
N VAL A 508 -16.16 -3.15 -4.10
CA VAL A 508 -16.71 -4.34 -4.78
C VAL A 508 -17.89 -4.86 -3.97
N GLU A 509 -19.00 -5.10 -4.64
CA GLU A 509 -20.12 -5.81 -4.05
C GLU A 509 -19.87 -7.31 -4.11
N LEU A 510 -19.82 -7.91 -2.92
CA LEU A 510 -19.56 -9.32 -2.71
C LEU A 510 -20.84 -10.06 -2.28
N PRO A 511 -20.90 -11.38 -2.45
CA PRO A 511 -22.01 -12.19 -1.96
C PRO A 511 -22.26 -11.97 -0.46
N ALA A 512 -23.53 -11.80 -0.09
CA ALA A 512 -23.93 -11.46 1.29
C ALA A 512 -23.54 -12.56 2.29
N GLU A 513 -23.45 -13.80 1.84
CA GLU A 513 -23.01 -14.93 2.65
C GLU A 513 -21.55 -14.84 3.10
N PHE A 514 -20.74 -13.94 2.53
CA PHE A 514 -19.38 -13.70 3.01
C PHE A 514 -19.37 -12.88 4.30
N LEU A 515 -20.42 -12.10 4.57
CA LEU A 515 -20.50 -11.20 5.72
C LEU A 515 -20.28 -11.97 7.03
N GLU A 516 -19.40 -11.43 7.89
CA GLU A 516 -19.04 -11.99 9.20
C GLU A 516 -18.41 -13.40 9.17
N ARG A 517 -18.13 -13.98 8.00
CA ARG A 517 -17.43 -15.26 7.88
C ARG A 517 -15.93 -15.08 7.81
N GLU A 518 -15.18 -15.92 8.52
CA GLU A 518 -13.72 -15.84 8.51
C GLU A 518 -13.15 -16.24 7.13
N PHE A 519 -12.33 -15.35 6.56
CA PHE A 519 -11.48 -15.60 5.41
C PHE A 519 -10.09 -15.97 5.93
N ALA A 520 -9.60 -17.14 5.56
CA ALA A 520 -8.25 -17.60 5.90
C ALA A 520 -7.45 -17.95 4.64
N ASP A 521 -6.17 -17.58 4.60
CA ASP A 521 -5.26 -18.01 3.55
C ASP A 521 -4.17 -18.97 4.06
N ARG A 522 -3.44 -19.58 3.12
CA ARG A 522 -2.34 -20.53 3.43
C ARG A 522 -1.14 -19.92 4.18
N ARG A 523 -1.07 -18.59 4.31
CA ARG A 523 -0.01 -17.87 5.02
C ARG A 523 -0.42 -17.55 6.46
N GLY A 524 -1.65 -17.91 6.87
CA GLY A 524 -2.20 -17.61 8.18
C GLY A 524 -2.82 -16.21 8.28
N LEU A 525 -3.02 -15.49 7.17
CA LEU A 525 -3.81 -14.26 7.20
C LEU A 525 -5.28 -14.64 7.41
N ARG A 526 -5.86 -14.13 8.50
CA ARG A 526 -7.27 -14.31 8.85
C ARG A 526 -7.97 -12.97 8.96
N MET A 527 -9.13 -12.84 8.34
CA MET A 527 -9.92 -11.61 8.35
C MET A 527 -11.41 -11.87 8.34
N ILE A 528 -12.17 -10.96 8.92
CA ILE A 528 -13.63 -11.01 9.02
C ILE A 528 -14.18 -9.80 8.27
N PRO A 529 -14.95 -10.01 7.19
CA PRO A 529 -15.59 -8.92 6.44
C PRO A 529 -16.81 -8.38 7.19
N ARG A 530 -17.01 -7.07 7.09
CA ARG A 530 -18.11 -6.31 7.68
C ARG A 530 -18.60 -5.27 6.69
N ARG A 531 -19.76 -4.67 6.99
CA ARG A 531 -20.26 -3.47 6.31
C ARG A 531 -20.11 -2.27 7.23
N GLU A 532 -19.26 -1.32 6.82
CA GLU A 532 -18.96 -0.12 7.58
C GLU A 532 -19.00 1.07 6.62
N SER A 533 -19.81 2.09 6.93
CA SER A 533 -20.00 3.29 6.08
C SER A 533 -20.34 2.95 4.62
N GLY A 534 -21.20 1.96 4.39
CA GLY A 534 -21.62 1.54 3.05
C GLY A 534 -20.57 0.75 2.25
N LEU A 535 -19.41 0.44 2.83
CA LEU A 535 -18.33 -0.28 2.17
C LEU A 535 -18.07 -1.64 2.83
N TRP A 536 -17.49 -2.56 2.06
CA TRP A 536 -16.95 -3.80 2.61
C TRP A 536 -15.63 -3.49 3.32
N THR A 537 -15.53 -3.82 4.61
CA THR A 537 -14.29 -3.70 5.38
C THR A 537 -13.84 -5.06 5.88
N PHE A 538 -12.56 -5.37 5.69
CA PHE A 538 -11.98 -6.64 6.10
C PHE A 538 -11.06 -6.38 7.28
N ARG A 539 -11.50 -6.76 8.48
CA ARG A 539 -10.71 -6.58 9.70
C ARG A 539 -9.95 -7.84 10.04
N SER A 540 -8.78 -7.72 10.65
CA SER A 540 -8.06 -8.91 11.12
C SER A 540 -8.93 -9.67 12.14
N ALA A 541 -8.98 -11.01 12.03
CA ALA A 541 -9.66 -11.83 13.04
C ALA A 541 -8.91 -11.73 14.38
N ASP A 542 -7.57 -11.76 14.30
CA ASP A 542 -6.66 -11.64 15.43
C ASP A 542 -6.28 -10.19 15.70
N PRO A 543 -6.21 -9.77 16.98
CA PRO A 543 -5.62 -8.50 17.31
C PRO A 543 -4.10 -8.55 17.20
N PHE A 544 -3.48 -7.39 16.95
CA PHE A 544 -2.12 -7.19 17.47
C PHE A 544 -2.21 -6.66 18.90
N ASP A 545 -1.20 -6.97 19.71
CA ASP A 545 -1.15 -6.52 21.10
C ASP A 545 0.29 -6.12 21.47
N TRP A 546 0.46 -4.87 21.85
CA TRP A 546 1.71 -4.25 22.30
C TRP A 546 1.62 -3.83 23.77
N ARG A 547 0.55 -4.17 24.49
CA ARG A 547 0.32 -3.72 25.87
C ARG A 547 1.36 -4.28 26.85
N ASP A 548 1.99 -5.40 26.50
CA ASP A 548 3.08 -6.04 27.26
C ASP A 548 4.48 -5.44 26.95
N ILE A 549 4.60 -4.64 25.88
CA ILE A 549 5.88 -4.09 25.43
C ILE A 549 6.27 -2.89 26.30
N GLN A 550 7.51 -2.89 26.80
CA GLN A 550 8.12 -1.75 27.48
C GLN A 550 9.15 -1.08 26.58
N ASN A 551 8.96 0.21 26.28
CA ASN A 551 9.95 1.01 25.56
C ASN A 551 9.81 2.50 25.89
N GLU A 552 10.77 3.04 26.64
CA GLU A 552 10.78 4.44 27.11
C GLU A 552 11.10 5.48 26.03
N ASN A 553 11.67 5.02 24.90
CA ASN A 553 11.98 5.86 23.75
C ASN A 553 10.77 6.09 22.85
N ILE A 554 9.70 5.31 23.03
CA ILE A 554 8.43 5.50 22.33
C ILE A 554 7.48 6.22 23.28
N ARG A 555 7.20 7.48 22.97
CA ARG A 555 6.37 8.38 23.76
C ARG A 555 5.21 8.93 22.94
N ALA A 556 4.04 9.00 23.58
CA ALA A 556 2.82 9.52 22.99
C ALA A 556 1.95 10.18 24.07
N ARG A 557 0.95 10.95 23.64
CA ARG A 557 -0.09 11.45 24.52
C ARG A 557 -1.11 10.35 24.81
N TYR A 558 -1.43 9.58 23.79
CA TYR A 558 -2.43 8.52 23.86
C TYR A 558 -1.87 7.17 23.43
N LEU A 559 -2.01 6.19 24.32
CA LEU A 559 -1.92 4.78 23.99
C LEU A 559 -3.34 4.26 23.84
N VAL A 560 -3.69 3.86 22.62
CA VAL A 560 -5.07 3.59 22.18
C VAL A 560 -5.32 2.09 22.15
N VAL A 561 -6.41 1.66 22.80
CA VAL A 561 -6.99 0.32 22.62
C VAL A 561 -8.20 0.46 21.71
N ASP A 562 -8.15 -0.20 20.57
CA ASP A 562 -9.23 -0.22 19.60
C ASP A 562 -10.06 -1.49 19.73
N LEU A 563 -11.30 -1.29 20.15
CA LEU A 563 -12.27 -2.34 20.44
C LEU A 563 -13.45 -2.32 19.46
N THR A 564 -13.35 -1.57 18.36
CA THR A 564 -14.41 -1.49 17.33
C THR A 564 -14.80 -2.86 16.78
N ALA A 565 -13.82 -3.75 16.61
CA ALA A 565 -14.04 -5.13 16.18
C ALA A 565 -13.86 -6.17 17.29
N SER A 566 -13.94 -5.75 18.55
CA SER A 566 -13.85 -6.67 19.68
C SER A 566 -15.14 -7.50 19.84
N PRO A 567 -15.04 -8.83 19.99
CA PRO A 567 -16.18 -9.64 20.41
C PRO A 567 -16.58 -9.36 21.87
N ASP A 568 -15.62 -9.03 22.74
CA ASP A 568 -15.80 -8.74 24.16
C ASP A 568 -15.02 -7.46 24.57
N PRO A 569 -15.56 -6.27 24.28
CA PRO A 569 -14.87 -5.01 24.52
C PRO A 569 -14.63 -4.73 26.01
N VAL A 570 -15.53 -5.19 26.89
CA VAL A 570 -15.37 -5.01 28.34
C VAL A 570 -14.23 -5.91 28.84
N GLY A 571 -14.27 -7.21 28.52
CA GLY A 571 -13.23 -8.15 28.92
C GLY A 571 -11.86 -7.79 28.36
N GLU A 572 -11.75 -7.48 27.07
CA GLU A 572 -10.46 -7.13 26.45
C GLU A 572 -9.86 -5.84 27.02
N TRP A 573 -10.69 -4.87 27.45
CA TRP A 573 -10.20 -3.69 28.16
C TRP A 573 -9.72 -4.01 29.58
N LEU A 574 -10.45 -4.83 30.33
CA LEU A 574 -10.07 -5.21 31.70
C LEU A 574 -8.85 -6.14 31.74
N GLN A 575 -8.64 -6.95 30.71
CA GLN A 575 -7.49 -7.85 30.55
C GLN A 575 -6.20 -7.13 30.13
N THR A 576 -6.19 -5.80 30.01
CA THR A 576 -5.00 -4.97 29.68
C THR A 576 -3.76 -5.22 30.55
N THR A 577 -3.87 -6.00 31.64
CA THR A 577 -2.77 -6.34 32.56
C THR A 577 -2.28 -7.79 32.50
N ARG A 578 -2.92 -8.69 31.73
CA ARG A 578 -2.57 -10.12 31.69
C ARG A 578 -2.76 -10.71 30.29
N SER A 579 -1.68 -11.05 29.60
CA SER A 579 -1.70 -11.93 28.42
C SER A 579 -1.42 -13.37 28.85
N THR A 580 -2.15 -14.34 28.29
CA THR A 580 -1.94 -15.79 28.50
C THR A 580 -1.16 -16.47 27.37
N GLY A 581 -0.51 -15.71 26.47
CA GLY A 581 0.35 -16.23 25.40
C GLY A 581 1.30 -15.19 24.79
N GLU A 582 2.16 -15.59 23.84
CA GLU A 582 2.96 -14.62 23.06
C GLU A 582 2.06 -13.83 22.10
N PRO A 583 1.93 -12.50 22.26
CA PRO A 583 1.05 -11.70 21.43
C PRO A 583 1.63 -11.48 20.03
N PHE A 584 0.76 -11.34 19.03
CA PHE A 584 1.19 -10.87 17.71
C PHE A 584 1.58 -9.39 17.77
N ARG A 585 2.87 -9.10 17.56
CA ARG A 585 3.42 -7.73 17.57
C ARG A 585 3.57 -7.19 16.15
N PHE A 586 2.45 -6.84 15.53
CA PHE A 586 2.39 -6.36 14.15
C PHE A 586 3.46 -5.29 13.86
N ASN A 587 4.38 -5.52 12.91
CA ASN A 587 5.49 -4.62 12.53
C ASN A 587 6.48 -4.17 13.63
N TYR A 588 6.21 -4.34 14.91
CA TYR A 588 7.10 -3.86 15.97
C TYR A 588 8.49 -4.52 15.88
N ASP A 589 8.52 -5.85 15.73
CA ASP A 589 9.75 -6.65 15.73
C ASP A 589 10.40 -6.81 14.34
N ARG A 590 9.84 -6.17 13.30
CA ARG A 590 10.37 -6.27 11.92
C ARG A 590 10.52 -4.90 11.30
N THR A 591 11.56 -4.72 10.48
CA THR A 591 11.70 -3.49 9.70
C THR A 591 10.71 -3.50 8.55
N LEU A 592 9.90 -2.44 8.45
CA LEU A 592 8.92 -2.31 7.38
C LEU A 592 9.64 -2.06 6.05
N LYS A 593 9.40 -2.93 5.06
CA LYS A 593 10.02 -2.86 3.73
C LYS A 593 9.21 -2.05 2.74
#